data_AF-A0AAW0QH83-F1
#
_entry.id   AF-A0AAW0QH83-F1
#
_cell.length_a   1.000
_cell.length_b   1.000
_cell.length_c   1.000
_cell.angle_alpha   90.00
_cell.angle_beta   90.00
_cell.angle_gamma   90.00
#
_symmetry.space_group_name_H-M   'P 1'
#
loop_
_entity.id
_entity.type
_entity.pdbx_description
1 polymer ?
#
loop_
_entity_poly.entity_id
_entity_poly.type
_entity_poly.pdbx_seq_one_letter_code
_entity_poly.pdbx_strand_id
1 'polypeptide(L)'
;MSKKDRLAIASAATWAVLLLCGTPWLEETRMIENDIVLLTEDNFVTKNGANDLDGANAVPAFSYQFRKPVAATSNHINDHCDSSRDGVAGITIQHRTLFALGILLLEIGLDIEFRDLYEESVDSKLDGDGFKGDDLEETLIESYDVAINAAEDLYDEVGDAYADAVKRCLKFNFPGRKSLQRFDNEMLRQHFFSGVVAPVHERYEQEQTRHRVFRTA
;
A
#
# COMPACT_ATOMS: atom_id res chain seq x y z
N MET A 1 18.07 -5.29 9.91
CA MET A 1 16.91 -5.72 10.73
C MET A 1 16.86 -7.25 10.74
N SER A 2 16.32 -7.93 11.76
CA SER A 2 16.23 -9.41 11.67
C SER A 2 15.13 -9.85 10.69
N LYS A 3 15.30 -11.00 10.00
CA LYS A 3 14.29 -11.55 9.07
C LYS A 3 12.93 -11.74 9.76
N LYS A 4 12.93 -12.13 11.03
CA LYS A 4 11.70 -12.26 11.83
C LYS A 4 11.01 -10.90 12.01
N ASP A 5 11.74 -9.85 12.36
CA ASP A 5 11.14 -8.53 12.60
C ASP A 5 10.63 -7.94 11.29
N ARG A 6 11.36 -8.12 10.19
CA ARG A 6 10.92 -7.78 8.82
C ARG A 6 9.58 -8.42 8.48
N LEU A 7 9.48 -9.74 8.63
CA LEU A 7 8.24 -10.47 8.37
C LEU A 7 7.10 -10.08 9.33
N ALA A 8 7.42 -9.67 10.56
CA ALA A 8 6.42 -9.12 11.49
C ALA A 8 5.83 -7.81 10.94
N ILE A 9 6.66 -6.92 10.39
CA ILE A 9 6.21 -5.68 9.75
C ILE A 9 5.35 -5.99 8.53
N ALA A 10 5.80 -6.88 7.64
CA ALA A 10 5.01 -7.29 6.47
C ALA A 10 3.63 -7.83 6.86
N SER A 11 3.58 -8.69 7.88
CA SER A 11 2.32 -9.21 8.39
C SER A 11 1.45 -8.09 8.98
N ALA A 12 2.00 -7.21 9.81
CA ALA A 12 1.26 -6.09 10.37
C ALA A 12 0.72 -5.14 9.28
N ALA A 13 1.51 -4.85 8.25
CA ALA A 13 1.12 -3.97 7.15
C ALA A 13 -0.05 -4.55 6.33
N THR A 14 -0.01 -5.85 5.99
CA THR A 14 -1.10 -6.51 5.25
C THR A 14 -2.40 -6.53 6.06
N TRP A 15 -2.31 -6.81 7.37
CA TRP A 15 -3.45 -6.69 8.28
C TRP A 15 -3.98 -5.26 8.38
N ALA A 16 -3.10 -4.27 8.50
CA ALA A 16 -3.49 -2.87 8.59
C ALA A 16 -4.25 -2.43 7.33
N VAL A 17 -3.77 -2.82 6.15
CA VAL A 17 -4.48 -2.57 4.89
C VAL A 17 -5.85 -3.24 4.93
N LEU A 18 -5.96 -4.54 5.24
CA LEU A 18 -7.26 -5.21 5.31
C LEU A 18 -8.26 -4.53 6.27
N LEU A 19 -7.79 -4.08 7.45
CA LEU A 19 -8.63 -3.47 8.48
C LEU A 19 -9.04 -2.03 8.15
N LEU A 20 -8.15 -1.27 7.52
CA LEU A 20 -8.40 0.12 7.13
C LEU A 20 -9.04 0.23 5.74
N CYS A 21 -9.12 -0.87 5.00
CA CYS A 21 -9.75 -0.91 3.69
C CYS A 21 -11.24 -0.57 3.76
N GLY A 22 -11.67 0.38 2.92
CA GLY A 22 -13.02 0.96 2.97
C GLY A 22 -13.19 2.04 4.03
N THR A 23 -12.11 2.46 4.70
CA THR A 23 -12.09 3.70 5.49
C THR A 23 -11.47 4.84 4.66
N PRO A 24 -11.76 6.10 5.00
CA PRO A 24 -11.19 7.26 4.30
C PRO A 24 -9.67 7.33 4.35
N TRP A 25 -9.03 6.62 5.28
CA TRP A 25 -7.59 6.58 5.46
C TRP A 25 -6.83 5.96 4.28
N LEU A 26 -7.48 5.07 3.52
CA LEU A 26 -6.88 4.36 2.38
C LEU A 26 -7.60 4.61 1.04
N GLU A 27 -8.70 5.38 1.03
CA GLU A 27 -9.38 5.79 -0.20
C GLU A 27 -8.66 6.97 -0.87
N GLU A 28 -8.19 6.75 -2.10
CA GLU A 28 -7.41 7.68 -2.93
C GLU A 28 -8.11 9.03 -3.20
N THR A 29 -9.42 9.13 -2.95
CA THR A 29 -10.25 10.28 -3.34
C THR A 29 -10.67 11.19 -2.18
N ARG A 30 -10.21 10.97 -0.95
CA ARG A 30 -10.83 11.63 0.23
C ARG A 30 -9.93 12.19 1.32
N MET A 31 -8.62 12.16 1.16
CA MET A 31 -7.73 12.87 2.09
C MET A 31 -7.24 14.15 1.43
N ILE A 32 -7.98 15.24 1.63
CA ILE A 32 -7.46 16.58 1.35
C ILE A 32 -6.61 16.98 2.57
N GLU A 33 -5.57 17.78 2.37
CA GLU A 33 -4.65 18.28 3.43
C GLU A 33 -5.38 18.86 4.66
N ASN A 34 -6.63 19.29 4.49
CA ASN A 34 -7.49 19.86 5.53
C ASN A 34 -8.32 18.84 6.36
N ASP A 35 -8.27 17.55 6.04
CA ASP A 35 -9.11 16.53 6.71
C ASP A 35 -8.42 15.86 7.91
N ILE A 36 -7.11 16.10 8.09
CA ILE A 36 -6.33 15.63 9.24
C ILE A 36 -6.04 16.83 10.14
N VAL A 37 -6.74 16.92 11.27
CA VAL A 37 -6.41 17.91 12.31
C VAL A 37 -5.57 17.25 13.38
N LEU A 38 -4.33 17.73 13.50
CA LEU A 38 -3.45 17.33 14.60
C LEU A 38 -3.91 18.06 15.86
N LEU A 39 -4.43 17.31 16.82
CA LEU A 39 -4.85 17.87 18.11
C LEU A 39 -3.61 17.99 19.01
N THR A 40 -2.88 19.09 18.88
CA THR A 40 -1.92 19.56 19.88
C THR A 40 -2.62 20.41 20.92
N GLU A 41 -2.14 20.38 22.16
CA GLU A 41 -2.70 21.15 23.30
C GLU A 41 -2.82 22.66 22.99
N ASP A 42 -2.01 23.18 22.06
CA ASP A 42 -2.04 24.58 21.62
C ASP A 42 -3.37 25.01 20.95
N ASN A 43 -4.13 24.07 20.36
CA ASN A 43 -5.44 24.37 19.77
C ASN A 43 -6.59 24.34 20.79
N PHE A 44 -6.32 23.93 22.03
CA PHE A 44 -7.26 23.93 23.15
C PHE A 44 -6.99 25.10 24.11
N VAL A 45 -6.58 26.27 23.59
CA VAL A 45 -6.73 27.52 24.35
C VAL A 45 -8.22 27.85 24.40
N THR A 46 -8.88 27.26 25.39
CA THR A 46 -10.15 27.73 25.91
C THR A 46 -10.00 29.22 26.17
N LYS A 47 -10.67 30.04 25.35
CA LYS A 47 -11.12 31.36 25.79
C LYS A 47 -12.04 31.12 26.98
N ASN A 48 -11.45 31.02 28.16
CA ASN A 48 -11.97 31.41 29.47
C ASN A 48 -11.11 30.72 30.53
N GLY A 49 -10.36 31.53 31.26
CA GLY A 49 -9.50 31.06 32.33
C GLY A 49 -10.27 30.30 33.39
N ALA A 50 -9.83 29.08 33.67
CA ALA A 50 -9.99 28.41 34.95
C ALA A 50 -8.85 27.40 35.10
N ASN A 51 -8.22 27.44 36.26
CA ASN A 51 -7.02 26.71 36.63
C ASN A 51 -7.25 25.19 36.76
N ASP A 52 -6.14 24.47 36.69
CA ASP A 52 -5.89 23.11 37.17
C ASP A 52 -6.64 21.95 36.49
N LEU A 53 -5.88 21.17 35.71
CA LEU A 53 -5.58 19.76 36.03
C LEU A 53 -4.55 19.18 35.02
N ASP A 54 -3.38 18.86 35.58
CA ASP A 54 -2.46 17.78 35.19
C ASP A 54 -2.01 17.70 33.71
N GLY A 55 -0.99 18.49 33.38
CA GLY A 55 -0.17 18.31 32.19
C GLY A 55 0.78 17.12 32.35
N ALA A 56 0.30 15.92 32.04
CA ALA A 56 1.15 14.76 31.72
C ALA A 56 0.32 13.67 31.01
N ASN A 57 0.68 13.37 29.76
CA ASN A 57 0.23 12.23 28.93
C ASN A 57 -0.93 12.48 27.94
N ALA A 58 -1.00 13.63 27.28
CA ALA A 58 -1.73 13.71 26.01
C ALA A 58 -0.91 13.00 24.91
N VAL A 59 -1.24 11.73 24.66
CA VAL A 59 -0.76 11.00 23.46
C VAL A 59 -1.23 11.80 22.24
N PRO A 60 -0.37 12.08 21.22
CA PRO A 60 -0.81 12.77 20.02
C PRO A 60 -2.00 12.03 19.41
N ALA A 61 -3.16 12.69 19.42
CA ALA A 61 -4.40 12.13 18.92
C ALA A 61 -4.70 12.74 17.55
N PHE A 62 -4.92 11.87 16.57
CA PHE A 62 -5.40 12.27 15.25
C PHE A 62 -6.93 12.26 15.29
N SER A 63 -7.55 13.38 14.95
CA SER A 63 -9.00 13.44 14.74
C SER A 63 -9.29 13.56 13.25
N TYR A 64 -10.16 12.68 12.76
CA TYR A 64 -10.69 12.77 11.40
C TYR A 64 -12.15 13.17 11.46
N GLN A 65 -12.50 14.24 10.75
CA GLN A 65 -13.89 14.66 10.65
C GLN A 65 -14.53 14.04 9.42
N PHE A 66 -15.31 12.98 9.61
CA PHE A 66 -16.06 12.34 8.54
C PHE A 66 -17.07 13.33 7.95
N ARG A 67 -16.71 13.98 6.84
CA ARG A 67 -17.66 14.77 6.07
C ARG A 67 -18.63 13.80 5.41
N LYS A 68 -19.89 13.87 5.83
CA LYS A 68 -20.99 13.13 5.18
C LYS A 68 -20.96 13.51 3.69
N PRO A 69 -20.94 12.55 2.74
CA PRO A 69 -21.02 12.89 1.33
C PRO A 69 -22.28 13.72 1.14
N VAL A 70 -22.10 14.95 0.64
CA VAL A 70 -23.22 15.79 0.22
C VAL A 70 -23.99 14.95 -0.77
N ALA A 71 -25.24 14.61 -0.43
CA ALA A 71 -26.13 13.92 -1.35
C ALA A 71 -26.15 14.75 -2.63
N ALA A 72 -25.55 14.23 -3.69
CA ALA A 72 -25.58 14.86 -4.99
C ALA A 72 -27.05 14.96 -5.37
N THR A 73 -27.63 16.16 -5.27
CA THR A 73 -28.83 16.52 -5.99
C THR A 73 -28.58 16.16 -7.44
N SER A 74 -29.40 15.24 -7.95
CA SER A 74 -29.28 14.72 -9.30
C SER A 74 -29.32 15.88 -10.29
N ASN A 75 -28.20 16.13 -10.95
CA ASN A 75 -28.19 16.74 -12.26
C ASN A 75 -27.31 15.86 -13.15
N HIS A 76 -28.00 15.06 -13.96
CA HIS A 76 -27.47 14.38 -15.13
C HIS A 76 -26.71 15.39 -15.99
N ILE A 77 -25.38 15.31 -15.99
CA ILE A 77 -24.58 15.71 -17.14
C ILE A 77 -23.79 14.45 -17.51
N ASN A 78 -24.09 13.95 -18.69
CA ASN A 78 -23.48 12.77 -19.30
C ASN A 78 -21.96 12.93 -19.26
N ASP A 79 -21.29 12.14 -18.42
CA ASP A 79 -19.85 11.97 -18.52
C ASP A 79 -19.60 10.82 -19.49
N HIS A 80 -19.20 11.20 -20.70
CA HIS A 80 -19.01 10.33 -21.83
C HIS A 80 -17.84 9.39 -21.55
N CYS A 81 -18.09 8.09 -21.67
CA CYS A 81 -17.06 7.09 -21.83
C CYS A 81 -16.32 7.33 -23.16
N ASP A 82 -15.23 8.09 -23.11
CA ASP A 82 -14.35 8.25 -24.27
C ASP A 82 -13.32 7.11 -24.31
N SER A 83 -13.80 5.97 -24.80
CA SER A 83 -12.97 4.87 -25.28
C SER A 83 -12.29 5.29 -26.58
N SER A 84 -11.25 6.13 -26.50
CA SER A 84 -10.38 6.47 -27.64
C SER A 84 -9.05 7.06 -27.19
N ARG A 85 -8.16 6.20 -26.65
CA ARG A 85 -6.71 6.42 -26.69
C ARG A 85 -6.01 5.09 -27.00
N ASP A 86 -5.90 4.88 -28.31
CA ASP A 86 -5.01 3.89 -28.92
C ASP A 86 -3.59 4.47 -28.84
N GLY A 87 -2.69 3.75 -28.15
CA GLY A 87 -1.31 4.14 -27.84
C GLY A 87 -1.06 4.41 -26.34
N VAL A 88 -0.34 3.48 -25.68
CA VAL A 88 0.18 3.56 -24.28
C VAL A 88 -0.84 3.30 -23.14
N ALA A 89 -1.93 2.58 -23.39
CA ALA A 89 -2.95 2.24 -22.37
C ALA A 89 -2.60 1.04 -21.43
N GLY A 90 -1.33 0.83 -21.08
CA GLY A 90 -0.86 -0.47 -20.54
C GLY A 90 -0.84 -0.66 -19.02
N ILE A 91 -0.46 0.35 -18.23
CA ILE A 91 -0.17 0.18 -16.80
C ILE A 91 -0.89 1.24 -15.99
N THR A 92 -2.22 1.13 -15.93
CA THR A 92 -2.97 1.86 -14.90
C THR A 92 -2.75 1.12 -13.59
N ILE A 93 -1.96 1.69 -12.67
CA ILE A 93 -1.93 1.23 -11.28
C ILE A 93 -3.36 1.36 -10.74
N GLN A 94 -4.11 0.25 -10.74
CA GLN A 94 -5.55 0.26 -10.48
C GLN A 94 -5.87 0.60 -9.02
N HIS A 95 -4.89 0.40 -8.12
CA HIS A 95 -5.06 0.66 -6.70
C HIS A 95 -3.73 1.05 -6.03
N ARG A 96 -3.47 2.35 -5.87
CA ARG A 96 -2.17 2.87 -5.37
C ARG A 96 -1.75 2.26 -4.04
N THR A 97 -2.68 2.11 -3.10
CA THR A 97 -2.40 1.52 -1.77
C THR A 97 -1.86 0.10 -1.87
N LEU A 98 -2.39 -0.70 -2.80
CA LEU A 98 -1.96 -2.09 -2.95
C LEU A 98 -0.67 -2.20 -3.73
N PHE A 99 -0.46 -1.31 -4.69
CA PHE A 99 0.83 -1.20 -5.35
C PHE A 99 1.93 -0.83 -4.34
N ALA A 100 1.71 0.22 -3.53
CA ALA A 100 2.62 0.62 -2.46
C ALA A 100 2.85 -0.50 -1.44
N LEU A 101 1.79 -1.23 -1.05
CA LEU A 101 1.93 -2.42 -0.22
C LEU A 101 2.79 -3.49 -0.91
N GLY A 102 2.60 -3.72 -2.21
CA GLY A 102 3.39 -4.66 -2.99
C GLY A 102 4.89 -4.32 -2.97
N ILE A 103 5.22 -3.04 -3.19
CA ILE A 103 6.62 -2.56 -3.09
C ILE A 103 7.17 -2.76 -1.69
N LEU A 104 6.42 -2.35 -0.65
CA LEU A 104 6.85 -2.55 0.74
C LEU A 104 7.12 -4.03 1.05
N LEU A 105 6.25 -4.93 0.61
CA LEU A 105 6.42 -6.36 0.84
C LEU A 105 7.61 -6.94 0.07
N LEU A 106 7.89 -6.43 -1.13
CA LEU A 106 9.07 -6.76 -1.93
C LEU A 106 10.35 -6.35 -1.19
N GLU A 107 10.44 -5.09 -0.76
CA GLU A 107 11.60 -4.56 -0.02
C GLU A 107 11.86 -5.37 1.26
N ILE A 108 10.82 -5.64 2.04
CA ILE A 108 10.92 -6.42 3.27
C ILE A 108 11.37 -7.86 2.98
N GLY A 109 10.88 -8.45 1.88
CA GLY A 109 11.17 -9.81 1.48
C GLY A 109 12.63 -10.00 1.07
N LEU A 110 13.13 -9.10 0.21
CA LEU A 110 14.50 -9.13 -0.30
C LEU A 110 15.53 -8.50 0.64
N ASP A 111 15.11 -7.68 1.61
CA ASP A 111 16.02 -6.85 2.43
C ASP A 111 16.81 -5.82 1.62
N ILE A 112 16.22 -5.33 0.54
CA ILE A 112 16.82 -4.36 -0.38
C ILE A 112 15.81 -3.22 -0.57
N GLU A 113 16.29 -1.98 -0.58
CA GLU A 113 15.43 -0.83 -0.89
C GLU A 113 15.06 -0.86 -2.38
N PHE A 114 13.81 -0.50 -2.70
CA PHE A 114 13.35 -0.55 -4.09
C PHE A 114 14.14 0.41 -4.99
N ARG A 115 14.68 1.49 -4.42
CA ARG A 115 15.56 2.43 -5.13
C ARG A 115 16.81 1.73 -5.67
N ASP A 116 17.44 0.89 -4.87
CA ASP A 116 18.67 0.18 -5.26
C ASP A 116 18.37 -0.80 -6.41
N LEU A 117 17.24 -1.50 -6.34
CA LEU A 117 16.77 -2.39 -7.41
C LEU A 117 16.48 -1.61 -8.70
N TYR A 118 15.90 -0.42 -8.58
CA TYR A 118 15.63 0.46 -9.72
C TYR A 118 16.93 0.97 -10.34
N GLU A 119 17.87 1.48 -9.56
CA GLU A 119 19.17 2.00 -10.03
C GLU A 119 19.98 0.90 -10.74
N GLU A 120 20.07 -0.32 -10.19
CA GLU A 120 20.76 -1.45 -10.85
C GLU A 120 20.14 -1.81 -12.21
N SER A 121 18.81 -1.77 -12.30
CA SER A 121 18.07 -2.08 -13.52
C SER A 121 18.17 -0.99 -14.60
N VAL A 122 18.42 0.25 -14.20
CA VAL A 122 18.55 1.41 -15.11
C VAL A 122 19.98 1.57 -15.58
N ASP A 123 20.97 1.43 -14.68
CA ASP A 123 22.39 1.48 -15.03
C ASP A 123 22.77 0.38 -16.04
N SER A 124 22.12 -0.78 -15.96
CA SER A 124 22.27 -1.87 -16.95
C SER A 124 21.64 -1.58 -18.31
N LYS A 125 20.79 -0.55 -18.45
CA LYS A 125 20.13 -0.14 -19.71
C LYS A 125 20.79 1.04 -20.41
N LEU A 126 21.70 1.77 -19.77
CA LEU A 126 22.33 3.00 -20.30
C LEU A 126 23.35 2.78 -21.44
N ASP A 127 23.46 1.58 -22.00
CA ASP A 127 24.23 1.32 -23.24
C ASP A 127 23.49 1.71 -24.53
N GLY A 128 22.28 2.30 -24.46
CA GLY A 128 21.48 2.64 -25.65
C GLY A 128 20.63 3.90 -25.54
N ASP A 129 21.07 4.94 -26.26
CA ASP A 129 20.38 6.17 -26.71
C ASP A 129 19.65 7.06 -25.69
N GLY A 130 20.03 8.34 -25.66
CA GLY A 130 19.65 9.30 -24.63
C GLY A 130 18.18 9.73 -24.69
N PHE A 131 17.47 9.58 -23.57
CA PHE A 131 16.07 9.96 -23.45
C PHE A 131 15.85 11.47 -23.22
N LYS A 132 14.84 12.01 -23.90
CA LYS A 132 14.30 13.36 -23.74
C LYS A 132 12.82 13.27 -23.33
N GLY A 133 12.52 13.61 -22.09
CA GLY A 133 11.45 14.54 -21.73
C GLY A 133 10.02 14.15 -22.08
N ASP A 134 9.52 13.10 -21.43
CA ASP A 134 8.16 13.03 -20.85
C ASP A 134 8.21 12.10 -19.61
N ASP A 135 9.18 12.42 -18.73
CA ASP A 135 9.91 11.45 -17.91
C ASP A 135 9.09 10.74 -16.84
N LEU A 136 7.91 11.23 -16.46
CA LEU A 136 7.20 10.71 -15.27
C LEU A 136 6.43 9.41 -15.53
N GLU A 137 5.78 9.30 -16.70
CA GLU A 137 4.97 8.12 -17.05
C GLU A 137 5.85 6.94 -17.45
N GLU A 138 6.95 7.22 -18.14
CA GLU A 138 7.98 6.24 -18.47
C GLU A 138 8.67 5.70 -17.21
N THR A 139 9.02 6.59 -16.26
CA THR A 139 9.60 6.18 -14.97
C THR A 139 8.64 5.28 -14.17
N LEU A 140 7.33 5.51 -14.24
CA LEU A 140 6.32 4.67 -13.57
C LEU A 140 6.18 3.29 -14.22
N ILE A 141 6.20 3.23 -15.55
CA ILE A 141 6.15 1.97 -16.32
C ILE A 141 7.40 1.14 -16.02
N GLU A 142 8.57 1.77 -16.05
CA GLU A 142 9.83 1.12 -15.70
C GLU A 142 9.83 0.63 -14.25
N SER A 143 9.39 1.46 -13.30
CA SER A 143 9.29 1.07 -11.89
C SER A 143 8.37 -0.14 -11.70
N TYR A 144 7.27 -0.21 -12.46
CA TYR A 144 6.39 -1.38 -12.42
C TYR A 144 7.10 -2.63 -12.94
N ASP A 145 7.77 -2.56 -14.09
CA ASP A 145 8.48 -3.70 -14.67
C ASP A 145 9.61 -4.20 -13.78
N VAL A 146 10.37 -3.28 -13.19
CA VAL A 146 11.42 -3.59 -12.20
C VAL A 146 10.82 -4.33 -11.00
N ALA A 147 9.72 -3.83 -10.44
CA ALA A 147 9.06 -4.47 -9.30
C ALA A 147 8.54 -5.88 -9.62
N ILE A 148 7.97 -6.08 -10.82
CA ILE A 148 7.50 -7.40 -11.25
C ILE A 148 8.66 -8.38 -11.43
N ASN A 149 9.76 -7.94 -12.00
CA ASN A 149 10.94 -8.79 -12.22
C ASN A 149 11.64 -9.12 -10.89
N ALA A 150 11.85 -8.14 -10.02
CA ALA A 150 12.42 -8.36 -8.68
C ALA A 150 11.54 -9.27 -7.81
N ALA A 151 10.22 -9.31 -8.04
CA ALA A 151 9.34 -10.24 -7.34
C ALA A 151 9.60 -11.72 -7.70
N GLU A 152 10.36 -12.03 -8.76
CA GLU A 152 10.81 -13.40 -9.04
C GLU A 152 11.86 -13.88 -8.02
N ASP A 153 12.69 -12.98 -7.48
CA ASP A 153 13.72 -13.35 -6.49
C ASP A 153 13.10 -13.75 -5.13
N LEU A 154 11.86 -13.32 -4.87
CA LEU A 154 11.12 -13.68 -3.66
C LEU A 154 10.80 -15.17 -3.55
N TYR A 155 10.69 -15.90 -4.67
CA TYR A 155 10.39 -17.33 -4.62
C TYR A 155 11.50 -18.10 -3.90
N ASP A 156 12.76 -17.73 -4.15
CA ASP A 156 13.91 -18.35 -3.50
C ASP A 156 14.12 -17.81 -2.06
N GLU A 157 13.87 -16.53 -1.82
CA GLU A 157 14.16 -15.89 -0.53
C GLU A 157 13.11 -16.12 0.57
N VAL A 158 11.83 -16.03 0.21
CA VAL A 158 10.70 -16.05 1.16
C VAL A 158 9.66 -17.12 0.84
N GLY A 159 9.68 -17.67 -0.37
CA GLY A 159 8.84 -18.79 -0.79
C GLY A 159 7.61 -18.37 -1.60
N ASP A 160 7.09 -19.32 -2.35
CA ASP A 160 6.05 -19.14 -3.38
C ASP A 160 4.83 -18.36 -2.89
N ALA A 161 4.30 -18.73 -1.72
CA ALA A 161 3.07 -18.14 -1.20
C ALA A 161 3.22 -16.64 -0.89
N TYR A 162 4.40 -16.22 -0.42
CA TYR A 162 4.70 -14.81 -0.18
C TYR A 162 4.94 -14.07 -1.50
N ALA A 163 5.72 -14.66 -2.42
CA ALA A 163 5.98 -14.07 -3.73
C ALA A 163 4.69 -13.85 -4.54
N ASP A 164 3.79 -14.83 -4.54
CA ASP A 164 2.47 -14.74 -5.17
C ASP A 164 1.61 -13.63 -4.54
N ALA A 165 1.66 -13.47 -3.22
CA ALA A 165 0.98 -12.39 -2.52
C ALA A 165 1.47 -11.01 -2.99
N VAL A 166 2.79 -10.82 -3.10
CA VAL A 166 3.40 -9.58 -3.61
C VAL A 166 2.97 -9.30 -5.05
N LYS A 167 3.05 -10.30 -5.94
CA LYS A 167 2.61 -10.16 -7.33
C LYS A 167 1.12 -9.81 -7.44
N ARG A 168 0.26 -10.38 -6.59
CA ARG A 168 -1.18 -10.03 -6.56
C ARG A 168 -1.39 -8.57 -6.18
N CYS A 169 -0.63 -8.05 -5.23
CA CYS A 169 -0.63 -6.64 -4.85
C CYS A 169 -0.17 -5.73 -6.00
N LEU A 170 0.99 -6.02 -6.59
CA LEU A 170 1.56 -5.22 -7.68
C LEU A 170 0.66 -5.20 -8.93
N LYS A 171 0.16 -6.37 -9.34
CA LYS A 171 -0.69 -6.52 -10.55
C LYS A 171 -2.17 -6.19 -10.30
N PHE A 172 -2.55 -5.95 -9.04
CA PHE A 172 -3.95 -5.86 -8.61
C PHE A 172 -4.81 -7.03 -9.14
N ASN A 173 -4.28 -8.25 -9.04
CA ASN A 173 -4.90 -9.44 -9.63
C ASN A 173 -5.78 -10.17 -8.61
N PHE A 174 -6.99 -9.66 -8.40
CA PHE A 174 -8.00 -10.28 -7.54
C PHE A 174 -9.17 -10.83 -8.37
N PRO A 175 -9.71 -12.02 -8.02
CA PRO A 175 -10.85 -12.59 -8.72
C PRO A 175 -12.07 -11.65 -8.69
N GLY A 176 -12.82 -11.61 -9.79
CA GLY A 176 -14.07 -10.85 -9.89
C GLY A 176 -14.08 -9.84 -11.04
N ARG A 177 -15.20 -9.13 -11.18
CA ARG A 177 -15.34 -8.05 -12.16
C ARG A 177 -14.59 -6.82 -11.65
N LYS A 178 -13.86 -6.12 -12.53
CA LYS A 178 -13.13 -4.88 -12.19
C LYS A 178 -14.00 -3.83 -11.50
N SER A 179 -15.28 -3.72 -11.89
CA SER A 179 -16.26 -2.80 -11.27
C SER A 179 -16.58 -3.12 -9.80
N LEU A 180 -16.26 -4.33 -9.34
CA LEU A 180 -16.48 -4.81 -7.98
C LEU A 180 -15.19 -4.88 -7.16
N GLN A 181 -14.04 -4.54 -7.76
CA GLN A 181 -12.74 -4.52 -7.10
C GLN A 181 -12.55 -3.21 -6.31
N ARG A 182 -13.47 -2.95 -5.39
CA ARG A 182 -13.39 -1.87 -4.42
C ARG A 182 -13.36 -2.48 -3.02
N PHE A 183 -12.64 -1.85 -2.11
CA PHE A 183 -12.46 -2.38 -0.75
C PHE A 183 -13.68 -2.25 0.16
N ASP A 184 -14.76 -1.61 -0.29
CA ASP A 184 -16.08 -1.73 0.32
C ASP A 184 -16.74 -3.10 0.03
N ASN A 185 -16.25 -3.85 -0.96
CA ASN A 185 -16.75 -5.18 -1.31
C ASN A 185 -16.16 -6.27 -0.41
N GLU A 186 -17.03 -7.01 0.27
CA GLU A 186 -16.67 -8.13 1.14
C GLU A 186 -15.91 -9.24 0.40
N MET A 187 -16.25 -9.53 -0.86
CA MET A 187 -15.55 -10.55 -1.65
C MET A 187 -14.10 -10.15 -1.93
N LEU A 188 -13.83 -8.87 -2.24
CA LEU A 188 -12.46 -8.40 -2.43
C LEU A 188 -11.67 -8.53 -1.13
N ARG A 189 -12.25 -8.16 0.02
CA ARG A 189 -11.61 -8.31 1.33
C ARG A 189 -11.28 -9.77 1.63
N GLN A 190 -12.20 -10.68 1.32
CA GLN A 190 -11.98 -12.10 1.50
C GLN A 190 -10.85 -12.62 0.60
N HIS A 191 -10.83 -12.21 -0.68
CA HIS A 191 -9.76 -12.58 -1.61
C HIS A 191 -8.40 -11.97 -1.22
N PHE A 192 -8.40 -10.74 -0.71
CA PHE A 192 -7.20 -10.10 -0.17
C PHE A 192 -6.69 -10.83 1.07
N PHE A 193 -7.59 -11.21 1.98
CA PHE A 193 -7.22 -12.01 3.14
C PHE A 193 -6.60 -13.35 2.73
N SER A 194 -7.29 -14.13 1.88
CA SER A 194 -6.81 -15.45 1.48
C SER A 194 -5.57 -15.41 0.60
N GLY A 195 -5.45 -14.39 -0.25
CA GLY A 195 -4.41 -14.31 -1.28
C GLY A 195 -3.19 -13.48 -0.88
N VAL A 196 -3.27 -12.70 0.19
CA VAL A 196 -2.19 -11.81 0.63
C VAL A 196 -1.94 -11.92 2.13
N VAL A 197 -2.95 -11.64 2.96
CA VAL A 197 -2.76 -11.57 4.42
C VAL A 197 -2.36 -12.92 5.01
N ALA A 198 -3.11 -13.98 4.70
CA ALA A 198 -2.85 -15.31 5.23
C ALA A 198 -1.49 -15.86 4.80
N PRO A 199 -1.09 -15.83 3.52
CA PRO A 199 0.25 -16.27 3.09
C PRO A 199 1.40 -15.51 3.75
N VAL A 200 1.30 -14.18 3.84
CA VAL A 200 2.35 -13.34 4.45
C VAL A 200 2.43 -13.60 5.96
N HIS A 201 1.29 -13.74 6.63
CA HIS A 201 1.24 -14.06 8.06
C HIS A 201 1.78 -15.45 8.37
N GLU A 202 1.41 -16.46 7.57
CA GLU A 202 1.92 -17.82 7.71
C GLU A 202 3.45 -17.85 7.61
N ARG A 203 4.02 -17.13 6.64
CA ARG A 203 5.48 -17.08 6.49
C ARG A 203 6.17 -16.49 7.72
N TYR A 204 5.56 -15.48 8.34
CA TYR A 204 6.02 -14.92 9.60
C TYR A 204 5.94 -15.95 10.75
N GLU A 205 4.84 -16.68 10.89
CA GLU A 205 4.67 -17.71 11.93
C GLU A 205 5.69 -18.86 11.77
N GLN A 206 5.96 -19.29 10.53
CA GLN A 206 7.01 -20.27 10.23
C GLN A 206 8.39 -19.76 10.66
N GLU A 207 8.70 -18.48 10.41
CA GLU A 207 9.96 -17.90 10.85
C GLU A 207 10.03 -17.75 12.38
N GLN A 208 8.91 -17.42 13.03
CA GLN A 208 8.84 -17.37 14.49
C GLN A 208 9.10 -18.73 15.15
N THR A 209 8.47 -19.78 14.62
CA THR A 209 8.59 -21.14 15.16
C THR A 209 9.99 -21.69 14.96
N ARG A 210 10.63 -21.43 13.81
CA ARG A 210 12.03 -21.74 13.55
C ARG A 210 12.95 -21.18 14.64
N HIS A 211 12.81 -19.89 14.98
CA HIS A 211 13.62 -19.24 16.01
C HIS A 211 13.38 -19.78 17.43
N ARG A 212 12.20 -20.34 17.73
CA ARG A 212 11.91 -20.91 19.06
C ARG A 212 12.61 -22.25 19.26
N VAL A 213 12.64 -23.10 18.24
CA VAL A 213 13.27 -24.44 18.31
C VAL A 213 14.77 -24.33 18.58
N PHE A 214 15.46 -23.37 17.94
CA PHE A 214 16.91 -23.17 18.14
C PHE A 214 17.31 -22.55 19.49
N ARG A 215 16.36 -22.04 20.29
CA ARG A 215 16.66 -21.49 21.63
C ARG A 215 16.47 -22.51 22.77
N THR A 216 15.88 -23.65 22.48
CA THR A 216 15.57 -24.70 23.46
C THR A 216 16.46 -25.95 23.35
N ALA A 217 17.38 -25.96 22.39
CA ALA A 217 18.41 -27.00 22.21
C ALA A 217 19.77 -26.44 22.63
#